data_AF-A0A7X8X398-F1
#
_entry.id   AF-A0A7X8X398-F1
#
_cell.length_a   1.000
_cell.length_b   1.000
_cell.length_c   1.000
_cell.angle_alpha   90.00
_cell.angle_beta   90.00
_cell.angle_gamma   90.00
#
_symmetry.space_group_name_H-M   'P 1'
#
loop_
_entity.id
_entity.type
_entity.pdbx_description
1 polymer ?
#
loop_
_entity_poly.entity_id
_entity_poly.type
_entity_poly.pdbx_seq_one_letter_code
_entity_poly.pdbx_strand_id
1 'polypeptide(L)'
;MARIVAPLIVNLPIKMLYPTGPKQEVHCPKHEKYYREAEIIAGDFLFIKKHMPAELPEKTIITNTVTPNDIEDLKRRGVAVLVTTTPELNGRSFGTNVMEGVLVALAGKRPEELTPDNFNTLLDRIDFIPRIENLKLRKDA
;
A
#
# COMPACT_ATOMS: atom_id res chain seq x y z
N MET A 1 -12.57 -24.16 8.57
CA MET A 1 -11.10 -24.10 8.51
C MET A 1 -10.54 -22.84 9.17
N ALA A 2 -10.80 -21.63 8.66
CA ALA A 2 -10.26 -20.38 9.23
C ALA A 2 -10.53 -20.21 10.73
N ARG A 3 -11.74 -20.51 11.22
CA ARG A 3 -12.11 -20.39 12.65
C ARG A 3 -11.32 -21.30 13.61
N ILE A 4 -10.73 -22.39 13.12
CA ILE A 4 -9.91 -23.33 13.91
C ILE A 4 -8.43 -22.97 13.79
N VAL A 5 -7.99 -22.59 12.59
CA VAL A 5 -6.57 -22.36 12.27
C VAL A 5 -6.14 -20.94 12.64
N ALA A 6 -7.00 -19.94 12.49
CA ALA A 6 -6.67 -18.54 12.76
C ALA A 6 -6.20 -18.29 14.21
N PRO A 7 -6.85 -18.84 15.27
CA PRO A 7 -6.38 -18.67 16.64
C PRO A 7 -4.95 -19.19 16.88
N LEU A 8 -4.54 -20.23 16.14
CA LEU A 8 -3.17 -20.74 16.21
C LEU A 8 -2.20 -19.83 15.46
N ILE A 9 -2.59 -19.41 14.25
CA ILE A 9 -1.79 -18.52 13.41
C ILE A 9 -1.52 -17.19 14.08
N VAL A 10 -2.52 -16.54 14.69
CA VAL A 10 -2.35 -15.20 15.30
C VAL A 10 -1.40 -15.19 16.50
N ASN A 11 -1.11 -16.35 17.10
CA ASN A 11 -0.14 -16.50 18.18
C ASN A 11 1.28 -16.82 17.68
N LEU A 12 1.49 -16.99 16.37
CA LEU A 12 2.82 -17.22 15.81
C LEU A 12 3.62 -15.92 15.74
N PRO A 13 4.95 -15.99 15.77
CA PRO A 13 5.81 -14.84 15.54
C PRO A 13 5.49 -14.17 14.20
N ILE A 14 5.26 -12.85 14.22
CA ILE A 14 4.85 -12.07 13.04
C ILE A 14 5.77 -12.28 11.83
N LYS A 15 7.08 -12.51 12.07
CA LYS A 15 8.10 -12.80 11.05
C LYS A 15 7.84 -14.05 10.19
N MET A 16 6.96 -14.94 10.65
CA MET A 16 6.55 -16.13 9.90
C MET A 16 5.39 -15.83 8.94
N LEU A 17 4.53 -14.88 9.31
CA LEU A 17 3.32 -14.55 8.57
C LEU A 17 3.52 -13.40 7.60
N TYR A 18 4.42 -12.48 7.95
CA TYR A 18 4.61 -11.24 7.24
C TYR A 18 6.10 -11.04 6.93
N PRO A 19 6.45 -10.52 5.73
CA PRO A 19 7.84 -10.25 5.38
C PRO A 19 8.38 -9.12 6.26
N THR A 20 9.18 -9.47 7.26
CA THR A 20 9.87 -8.52 8.13
C THR A 20 11.39 -8.65 8.03
N GLY A 21 12.10 -7.54 8.21
CA GLY A 21 13.56 -7.50 8.20
C GLY A 21 14.17 -7.82 6.82
N PRO A 22 15.34 -8.47 6.75
CA PRO A 22 16.09 -8.69 5.49
C PRO A 22 15.32 -9.43 4.40
N LYS A 23 14.25 -10.16 4.76
CA LYS A 23 13.37 -10.86 3.81
C LYS A 23 12.55 -9.92 2.92
N GLN A 24 12.54 -8.62 3.22
CA GLN A 24 11.92 -7.58 2.39
C GLN A 24 12.77 -7.24 1.16
N GLU A 25 14.09 -7.49 1.23
CA GLU A 25 15.03 -7.19 0.14
C GLU A 25 15.13 -8.32 -0.89
N VAL A 26 14.69 -9.53 -0.52
CA VAL A 26 14.76 -10.70 -1.40
C VAL A 26 13.59 -10.68 -2.39
N HIS A 27 13.90 -10.35 -3.65
CA HIS A 27 12.98 -10.49 -4.78
C HIS A 27 12.82 -11.98 -5.13
N CYS A 28 11.59 -12.48 -5.11
CA CYS A 28 11.24 -13.86 -5.42
C CYS A 28 9.97 -13.88 -6.27
N PRO A 29 10.08 -13.69 -7.60
CA PRO A 29 8.95 -13.77 -8.51
C PRO A 29 8.13 -15.03 -8.27
N LYS A 30 6.82 -14.86 -8.07
CA LYS A 30 5.85 -15.95 -7.95
C LYS A 30 4.55 -15.51 -8.60
N HIS A 31 3.75 -16.48 -9.04
CA HIS A 31 2.41 -16.19 -9.56
C HIS A 31 2.42 -15.29 -10.82
N GLU A 32 3.52 -15.28 -11.59
CA GLU A 32 3.70 -14.39 -12.75
C GLU A 32 2.53 -14.44 -13.74
N LYS A 33 1.94 -15.62 -13.96
CA LYS A 33 0.75 -15.80 -14.79
C LYS A 33 -0.34 -14.78 -14.44
N TYR A 34 -0.65 -14.64 -13.15
CA TYR A 34 -1.70 -13.75 -12.68
C TYR A 34 -1.31 -12.27 -12.79
N TYR A 35 -0.03 -11.93 -12.57
CA TYR A 35 0.47 -10.57 -12.79
C TYR A 35 0.37 -10.15 -14.26
N ARG A 36 0.59 -11.08 -15.19
CA ARG A 36 0.50 -10.81 -16.63
C ARG A 36 -0.95 -10.67 -17.10
N GLU A 37 -1.84 -11.54 -16.62
CA GLU A 37 -3.26 -11.54 -16.95
C GLU A 37 -4.01 -10.33 -16.37
N ALA A 38 -3.69 -9.92 -15.14
CA ALA A 38 -4.39 -8.82 -14.47
C ALA A 38 -4.06 -7.46 -15.10
N GLU A 39 -5.07 -6.61 -15.31
CA GLU A 39 -4.89 -5.20 -15.67
C GLU A 39 -4.66 -4.31 -14.43
N ILE A 40 -5.32 -4.69 -13.33
CA ILE A 40 -5.24 -4.02 -12.03
C ILE A 40 -4.69 -5.00 -10.99
N ILE A 41 -3.62 -4.60 -10.31
CA ILE A 41 -3.01 -5.35 -9.22
C ILE A 41 -3.28 -4.58 -7.93
N ALA A 42 -4.05 -5.19 -7.02
CA ALA A 42 -4.39 -4.59 -5.74
C ALA A 42 -3.85 -5.42 -4.58
N GLY A 43 -3.24 -4.76 -3.59
CA GLY A 43 -2.74 -5.46 -2.41
C GLY A 43 -1.66 -4.70 -1.66
N ASP A 44 -1.06 -5.39 -0.68
CA ASP A 44 0.03 -4.85 0.11
C ASP A 44 1.31 -4.72 -0.71
N PHE A 45 1.94 -3.54 -0.64
CA PHE A 45 3.06 -3.20 -1.52
C PHE A 45 4.28 -4.10 -1.31
N LEU A 46 4.56 -4.54 -0.08
CA LEU A 46 5.70 -5.41 0.19
C LEU A 46 5.52 -6.78 -0.46
N PHE A 47 4.30 -7.31 -0.46
CA PHE A 47 4.00 -8.57 -1.14
C PHE A 47 4.01 -8.42 -2.67
N ILE A 48 3.45 -7.33 -3.19
CA ILE A 48 3.51 -7.01 -4.62
C ILE A 48 4.97 -6.92 -5.04
N LYS A 49 5.77 -6.08 -4.38
CA LYS A 49 7.19 -5.86 -4.68
C LYS A 49 8.00 -7.15 -4.63
N LYS A 50 7.73 -8.01 -3.65
CA LYS A 50 8.43 -9.28 -3.48
C LYS A 50 8.17 -10.27 -4.62
N HIS A 51 6.95 -10.31 -5.15
CA HIS A 51 6.50 -11.36 -6.07
C HIS A 51 6.28 -10.90 -7.51
N MET A 52 6.26 -9.59 -7.75
CA MET A 52 6.07 -9.05 -9.09
C MET A 52 7.20 -9.46 -10.04
N PRO A 53 6.91 -9.76 -11.32
CA PRO A 53 7.91 -10.00 -12.35
C PRO A 53 8.79 -8.78 -12.61
N ALA A 54 9.85 -8.97 -13.39
CA ALA A 54 10.76 -7.90 -13.82
C ALA A 54 10.06 -6.80 -14.63
N GLU A 55 8.94 -7.12 -15.29
CA GLU A 55 8.18 -6.20 -16.13
C GLU A 55 6.69 -6.30 -15.82
N LEU A 56 6.04 -5.14 -15.67
CA LEU A 56 4.61 -4.96 -15.45
C LEU A 56 4.06 -3.90 -16.43
N PRO A 57 4.14 -4.14 -17.75
CA PRO A 57 3.76 -3.15 -18.74
C PRO A 57 2.28 -2.82 -18.61
N GLU A 58 2.01 -1.52 -18.58
CA GLU A 58 0.67 -0.93 -18.66
C GLU A 58 -0.29 -1.30 -17.51
N LYS A 59 0.25 -1.80 -16.41
CA LYS A 59 -0.56 -2.19 -15.24
C LYS A 59 -0.94 -0.99 -14.38
N THR A 60 -2.09 -1.10 -13.73
CA THR A 60 -2.46 -0.21 -12.61
C THR A 60 -2.20 -0.92 -11.29
N ILE A 61 -1.51 -0.28 -10.37
CA ILE A 61 -1.27 -0.79 -9.02
C ILE A 61 -2.08 0.02 -8.02
N ILE A 62 -2.89 -0.65 -7.20
CA ILE A 62 -3.59 -0.06 -6.06
C ILE A 62 -3.01 -0.64 -4.78
N THR A 63 -2.38 0.20 -3.96
CA THR A 63 -1.61 -0.30 -2.82
C THR A 63 -1.59 0.66 -1.64
N ASN A 64 -0.85 0.32 -0.59
CA ASN A 64 -0.71 1.10 0.63
C ASN A 64 0.52 2.02 0.55
N THR A 65 1.52 1.78 1.39
CA THR A 65 2.69 2.62 1.61
C THR A 65 3.72 2.40 0.51
N VAL A 66 4.13 3.48 -0.16
CA VAL A 66 5.23 3.48 -1.14
C VAL A 66 6.22 4.58 -0.80
N THR A 67 7.49 4.36 -1.14
CA THR A 67 8.57 5.35 -1.06
C THR A 67 8.95 5.89 -2.45
N PRO A 68 9.72 6.99 -2.55
CA PRO A 68 10.21 7.47 -3.84
C PRO A 68 10.99 6.41 -4.65
N ASN A 69 11.82 5.61 -3.97
CA ASN A 69 12.58 4.53 -4.62
C ASN A 69 11.67 3.44 -5.20
N ASP A 70 10.54 3.18 -4.53
CA ASP A 70 9.56 2.22 -5.00
C ASP A 70 8.87 2.72 -6.26
N ILE A 71 8.51 4.00 -6.30
CA ILE A 71 7.90 4.64 -7.47
C ILE A 71 8.84 4.56 -8.67
N GLU A 72 10.12 4.86 -8.49
CA GLU A 72 11.12 4.74 -9.55
C GLU A 72 11.29 3.29 -10.02
N ASP A 73 11.19 2.31 -9.12
CA ASP A 73 11.18 0.89 -9.50
C ASP A 73 9.94 0.53 -10.33
N LEU A 74 8.76 0.98 -9.93
CA LEU A 74 7.52 0.74 -10.68
C LEU A 74 7.55 1.38 -12.07
N LYS A 75 8.11 2.61 -12.18
CA LYS A 75 8.34 3.28 -13.48
C LYS A 75 9.24 2.45 -14.39
N ARG A 76 10.39 1.98 -13.87
CA ARG A 76 11.32 1.13 -14.65
C ARG A 76 10.69 -0.17 -15.12
N ARG A 77 9.77 -0.74 -14.34
CA ARG A 77 9.03 -1.96 -14.69
C ARG A 77 7.89 -1.73 -15.69
N GLY A 78 7.57 -0.47 -16.03
CA GLY A 78 6.54 -0.15 -17.02
C GLY A 78 5.11 -0.05 -16.47
N VAL A 79 4.94 0.10 -15.15
CA VAL A 79 3.62 0.34 -14.54
C VAL A 79 3.07 1.67 -15.06
N ALA A 80 1.78 1.70 -15.40
CA ALA A 80 1.13 2.88 -15.96
C ALA A 80 0.60 3.83 -14.90
N VAL A 81 -0.06 3.29 -13.88
CA VAL A 81 -0.75 4.08 -12.86
C VAL A 81 -0.49 3.49 -11.49
N LEU A 82 -0.16 4.35 -10.53
CA LEU A 82 -0.09 4.01 -9.12
C LEU A 82 -1.20 4.75 -8.37
N VAL A 83 -1.96 4.00 -7.58
CA VAL A 83 -2.96 4.52 -6.66
C VAL A 83 -2.57 4.08 -5.25
N THR A 84 -2.47 5.00 -4.29
CA THR A 84 -2.30 4.64 -2.88
C THR A 84 -3.57 4.92 -2.08
N THR A 85 -3.89 4.04 -1.12
CA THR A 85 -5.09 4.16 -0.27
C THR A 85 -5.06 5.36 0.67
N THR A 86 -3.90 6.00 0.82
CA THR A 86 -3.69 7.20 1.63
C THR A 86 -3.01 8.31 0.80
N PRO A 87 -3.10 9.58 1.21
CA PRO A 87 -2.45 10.70 0.55
C PRO A 87 -0.93 10.58 0.52
N GLU A 88 -0.31 11.30 -0.42
CA GLU A 88 1.13 11.55 -0.39
C GLU A 88 1.45 12.65 0.64
N LEU A 89 2.38 12.35 1.54
CA LEU A 89 2.94 13.30 2.50
C LEU A 89 4.47 13.30 2.34
N ASN A 90 5.03 14.40 1.83
CA ASN A 90 6.47 14.57 1.58
C ASN A 90 7.08 13.43 0.74
N GLY A 91 6.46 13.06 -0.39
CA GLY A 91 6.97 12.00 -1.27
C GLY A 91 6.63 10.57 -0.84
N ARG A 92 5.95 10.38 0.29
CA ARG A 92 5.62 9.05 0.84
C ARG A 92 4.14 8.91 1.19
N SER A 93 3.57 7.76 0.92
CA SER A 93 2.26 7.38 1.44
C SER A 93 2.42 6.59 2.74
N PHE A 94 1.58 6.83 3.74
CA PHE A 94 1.64 6.16 5.04
C PHE A 94 0.49 5.19 5.22
N GLY A 95 0.69 4.13 6.01
CA GLY A 95 -0.37 3.16 6.29
C GLY A 95 -1.56 3.79 7.02
N THR A 96 -2.73 3.21 6.85
CA THR A 96 -3.98 3.69 7.47
C THR A 96 -3.89 3.78 8.99
N ASN A 97 -3.14 2.87 9.64
CA ASN A 97 -2.90 2.92 11.08
C ASN A 97 -2.13 4.17 11.54
N VAL A 98 -1.17 4.64 10.73
CA VAL A 98 -0.42 5.86 11.03
C VAL A 98 -1.33 7.07 10.82
N MET A 99 -2.06 7.11 9.70
CA MET A 99 -2.99 8.20 9.42
C MET A 99 -4.09 8.29 10.48
N GLU A 100 -4.66 7.17 10.91
CA GLU A 100 -5.62 7.10 12.01
C GLU A 100 -5.02 7.64 13.32
N GLY A 101 -3.81 7.22 13.68
CA GLY A 101 -3.13 7.74 14.87
C GLY A 101 -2.92 9.26 14.83
N VAL A 102 -2.59 9.81 13.66
CA VAL A 102 -2.49 11.26 13.45
C VAL A 102 -3.86 11.93 13.64
N LEU A 103 -4.93 11.38 13.06
CA LEU A 103 -6.28 11.92 13.20
C LEU A 103 -6.75 11.91 14.67
N VAL A 104 -6.51 10.80 15.38
CA VAL A 104 -6.83 10.67 16.81
C VAL A 104 -6.07 11.72 17.63
N ALA A 105 -4.78 11.92 17.36
CA ALA A 105 -3.98 12.93 18.05
C ALA A 105 -4.46 14.37 17.77
N LEU A 106 -4.90 14.65 16.54
CA LEU A 106 -5.41 15.96 16.13
C LEU A 106 -6.86 16.23 16.55
N ALA A 107 -7.62 15.20 16.91
CA ALA A 107 -9.03 15.33 17.24
C ALA A 107 -9.28 16.12 18.54
N GLY A 108 -8.28 16.23 19.41
CA GLY A 108 -8.39 16.96 20.69
C GLY A 108 -9.41 16.36 21.66
N LYS A 109 -9.78 15.09 21.44
CA LYS A 109 -10.70 14.30 22.27
C LYS A 109 -10.01 13.04 22.75
N ARG A 110 -10.54 12.42 23.80
CA ARG A 110 -10.05 11.09 24.18
C ARG A 110 -10.52 10.05 23.15
N PRO A 111 -9.77 8.96 22.92
CA PRO A 111 -10.13 7.95 21.92
C PRO A 111 -11.54 7.37 22.12
N GLU A 112 -12.00 7.25 23.37
CA GLU A 112 -13.31 6.70 23.71
C GLU A 112 -14.48 7.64 23.33
N GLU A 113 -14.18 8.91 23.04
CA GLU A 113 -15.14 9.95 22.70
C GLU A 113 -15.21 10.22 21.19
N LEU A 114 -14.39 9.53 20.40
CA LEU A 114 -14.35 9.68 18.95
C LEU A 114 -15.49 8.90 18.29
N THR A 115 -16.22 9.60 17.42
CA THR A 115 -17.24 9.00 16.56
C THR A 115 -16.78 8.95 15.10
N PRO A 116 -17.38 8.09 14.25
CA PRO A 116 -17.12 8.10 12.81
C PRO A 116 -17.25 9.49 12.16
N ASP A 117 -18.23 10.30 12.60
CA ASP A 117 -18.39 11.67 12.08
C ASP A 117 -17.24 12.59 12.45
N ASN A 118 -16.58 12.37 13.60
CA ASN A 118 -15.36 13.10 13.95
C ASN A 118 -14.23 12.75 12.98
N PHE A 119 -14.09 11.48 12.60
CA PHE A 119 -13.11 11.07 11.58
C PHE A 119 -13.44 11.69 10.22
N ASN A 120 -14.69 11.60 9.75
CA ASN A 120 -15.10 12.18 8.46
C ASN A 120 -14.81 13.67 8.41
N THR A 121 -15.15 14.42 9.47
CA THR A 121 -14.86 15.86 9.57
C THR A 121 -13.35 16.13 9.47
N LEU A 122 -12.50 15.33 10.10
CA LEU A 122 -11.06 15.52 10.05
C LEU A 122 -10.47 15.12 8.68
N LEU A 123 -10.97 14.05 8.07
CA LEU A 123 -10.60 13.61 6.73
C LEU A 123 -10.93 14.68 5.69
N ASP A 124 -12.11 15.29 5.77
CA ASP A 124 -12.53 16.39 4.89
C ASP A 124 -11.61 17.62 5.07
N ARG A 125 -11.25 17.94 6.32
CA ARG A 125 -10.37 19.09 6.63
C ARG A 125 -8.95 18.95 6.07
N ILE A 126 -8.47 17.73 5.92
CA ILE A 126 -7.12 17.47 5.36
C ILE A 126 -7.18 17.11 3.87
N ASP A 127 -8.35 17.21 3.25
CA ASP A 127 -8.59 16.79 1.86
C ASP A 127 -8.03 15.39 1.61
N PHE A 128 -8.48 14.42 2.41
CA PHE A 128 -7.93 13.06 2.38
C PHE A 128 -8.31 12.34 1.07
N ILE A 129 -7.49 12.57 0.05
CA ILE A 129 -7.63 11.94 -1.26
C ILE A 129 -6.51 10.92 -1.49
N PRO A 130 -6.79 9.82 -2.21
CA PRO A 130 -5.75 8.89 -2.61
C PRO A 130 -4.72 9.60 -3.49
N ARG A 131 -3.44 9.22 -3.36
CA ARG A 131 -2.44 9.55 -4.39
C ARG A 131 -2.81 8.80 -5.65
N ILE A 132 -2.91 9.51 -6.78
CA ILE A 132 -3.06 8.91 -8.11
C ILE A 132 -1.96 9.49 -8.98
N GLU A 133 -1.01 8.64 -9.40
CA GLU A 133 0.14 9.06 -10.20
C GLU A 133 0.20 8.29 -11.51
N ASN A 134 0.30 9.03 -12.62
CA ASN A 134 0.60 8.45 -13.92
C ASN A 134 2.11 8.25 -14.03
N LEU A 135 2.53 6.99 -14.04
CA LEU A 135 3.92 6.56 -14.07
C LEU A 135 4.43 6.36 -15.50
N LYS A 136 3.58 6.47 -16.52
CA LYS A 136 4.05 6.45 -17.91
C LYS A 136 4.98 7.65 -18.10
N LEU A 137 6.20 7.37 -18.52
CA LEU A 137 7.05 8.40 -19.12
C LEU A 137 6.24 9.00 -20.27
N ARG A 138 6.01 10.31 -20.23
CA ARG A 138 5.53 11.00 -21.42
C ARG A 138 6.51 10.68 -22.54
N LYS A 139 6.02 9.99 -23.57
CA LYS A 139 6.62 10.07 -24.89
C LYS A 139 6.27 11.47 -25.41
N ASP A 140 6.92 12.51 -24.88
CA ASP A 140 6.98 13.80 -25.58
C ASP A 140 7.97 13.56 -26.74
N ALA A 141 7.50 13.53 -27.99
CA ALA A 141 7.20 14.67 -28.87
C ALA A 141 8.36 14.85 -29.87
#